data_AF-X8EEM4-F1
#
_entry.id   AF-X8EEM4-F1
#
_cell.length_a   1.000
_cell.length_b   1.000
_cell.length_c   1.000
_cell.angle_alpha   90.00
_cell.angle_beta   90.00
_cell.angle_gamma   90.00
#
_symmetry.space_group_name_H-M   'P 1'
#
loop_
_entity.id
_entity.type
_entity.pdbx_description
1 polymer ?
#
loop_
_entity_poly.entity_id
_entity_poly.type
_entity_poly.pdbx_seq_one_letter_code
_entity_poly.pdbx_strand_id
1 'polypeptide(L)'
;MQIDIDPALIGMRYPNEVNLVGDAAATLRALIPLIQRKSDRSWRQAVEKNVRRWWETMAMEADVSADPINPMKLFAELSPKLPDNAIVTADSGSSANWYARQLKFRGNMRGSLSGNLATMGPACPTASAASSPTRTAR
;
A
#
# COMPACT_ATOMS: atom_id res chain seq x y z
N MET A 1 -0.87 -20.98 -0.49
CA MET A 1 0.58 -20.90 -0.22
C MET A 1 0.82 -19.67 0.61
N GLN A 2 1.56 -19.78 1.71
CA GLN A 2 1.92 -18.66 2.58
C GLN A 2 3.43 -18.62 2.78
N ILE A 3 4.00 -17.41 2.77
CA ILE A 3 5.37 -17.12 3.15
C ILE A 3 5.30 -16.17 4.33
N ASP A 4 5.89 -16.55 5.46
CA ASP A 4 5.94 -15.70 6.65
C ASP A 4 7.26 -15.88 7.40
N ILE A 5 7.79 -14.80 7.97
CA ILE A 5 9.02 -14.88 8.77
C ILE A 5 8.73 -15.43 10.16
N ASP A 6 7.51 -15.24 10.67
CA ASP A 6 7.07 -15.74 11.96
C ASP A 6 6.31 -17.06 11.80
N PRO A 7 6.85 -18.19 12.31
CA PRO A 7 6.17 -19.48 12.21
C PRO A 7 4.81 -19.51 12.92
N ALA A 8 4.57 -18.64 13.91
CA ALA A 8 3.30 -18.57 14.63
C ALA A 8 2.15 -18.01 13.76
N LEU A 9 2.45 -17.33 12.65
CA LEU A 9 1.46 -16.74 11.75
C LEU A 9 1.02 -17.71 10.63
N ILE A 10 1.72 -18.82 10.45
CA ILE A 10 1.42 -19.81 9.41
C ILE A 10 0.05 -20.44 9.67
N GLY A 11 -0.82 -20.40 8.65
CA GLY A 11 -2.15 -21.00 8.72
C GLY A 11 -3.17 -20.21 9.55
N MET A 12 -2.79 -19.09 10.16
CA MET A 12 -3.68 -18.29 11.02
C MET A 12 -4.87 -17.69 10.26
N ARG A 13 -4.69 -17.30 8.99
CA ARG A 13 -5.72 -16.63 8.17
C ARG A 13 -6.52 -17.61 7.31
N TYR A 14 -5.88 -18.65 6.80
CA TYR A 14 -6.47 -19.63 5.90
C TYR A 14 -5.60 -20.90 5.89
N PRO A 15 -6.18 -22.10 5.83
CA PRO A 15 -5.40 -23.33 5.69
C PRO A 15 -4.66 -23.36 4.35
N ASN A 16 -3.34 -23.43 4.41
CA ASN A 16 -2.46 -23.37 3.23
C ASN A 16 -1.81 -24.73 2.96
N GLU A 17 -1.85 -25.18 1.71
CA GLU A 17 -1.21 -26.42 1.26
C GLU A 17 0.32 -26.38 1.31
N VAL A 18 0.90 -25.18 1.16
CA VAL A 18 2.35 -24.95 1.14
C VAL A 18 2.69 -23.77 2.03
N ASN A 19 3.50 -24.00 3.05
CA ASN A 19 3.94 -23.00 4.02
C ASN A 19 5.46 -22.89 4.00
N LEU A 20 5.98 -21.68 3.79
CA LEU A 20 7.40 -21.39 3.78
C LEU A 20 7.72 -20.40 4.91
N VAL A 21 8.51 -20.83 5.88
CA VAL A 21 8.96 -19.97 6.99
C VAL A 21 10.28 -19.30 6.60
N GLY A 22 10.29 -17.98 6.50
CA GLY A 22 11.50 -17.21 6.17
C GLY A 22 11.21 -15.82 5.62
N ASP A 23 12.28 -15.08 5.34
CA ASP A 23 12.19 -13.76 4.70
C ASP A 23 11.52 -13.87 3.32
N ALA A 24 10.51 -13.03 3.08
CA ALA A 24 9.73 -13.06 1.84
C ALA A 24 10.60 -12.75 0.62
N ALA A 25 11.54 -11.80 0.73
CA ALA A 25 12.37 -11.41 -0.40
C ALA A 25 13.38 -12.51 -0.77
N ALA A 26 14.04 -13.12 0.22
CA ALA A 26 14.95 -14.26 0.02
C ALA A 26 14.21 -15.47 -0.56
N THR A 27 13.03 -15.78 -0.02
CA THR A 27 12.19 -16.88 -0.50
C THR A 27 11.78 -16.67 -1.96
N LEU A 28 11.30 -15.47 -2.33
CA LEU A 28 10.95 -15.16 -3.71
C LEU A 28 12.15 -15.22 -4.65
N ARG A 29 13.33 -14.75 -4.24
CA ARG A 29 14.57 -14.88 -5.03
C ARG A 29 14.95 -16.33 -5.31
N ALA A 30 14.76 -17.23 -4.35
CA ALA A 30 15.00 -18.65 -4.52
C ALA A 30 13.97 -19.33 -5.44
N LEU A 31 12.71 -18.84 -5.46
CA LEU A 31 11.64 -19.39 -6.28
C LEU A 31 11.66 -18.91 -7.73
N ILE A 32 12.10 -17.67 -8.01
CA ILE A 32 12.10 -17.08 -9.36
C ILE A 32 12.79 -17.97 -10.42
N PRO A 33 13.95 -18.60 -10.16
CA PRO A 33 14.59 -19.49 -11.12
C PRO A 33 13.79 -20.78 -11.40
N LEU A 34 12.91 -21.19 -10.49
CA LEU A 34 12.15 -22.44 -10.57
C LEU A 34 10.80 -22.28 -11.29
N ILE A 35 10.35 -21.04 -11.50
CA ILE A 35 9.06 -20.77 -12.16
C ILE A 35 9.21 -20.68 -13.67
N GLN A 36 8.33 -21.38 -14.38
CA GLN A 36 8.21 -21.25 -15.84
C GLN A 36 7.30 -20.07 -16.18
N ARG A 37 7.77 -19.19 -17.06
CA ARG A 37 6.98 -18.05 -17.53
C ARG A 37 5.80 -18.54 -18.37
N LYS A 38 4.58 -18.24 -17.93
CA LYS A 38 3.36 -18.54 -18.71
C LYS A 38 3.25 -17.62 -19.93
N SER A 39 3.00 -18.23 -21.09
CA SER A 39 2.78 -17.54 -22.38
C SER A 39 1.40 -16.88 -22.42
N ASP A 40 0.37 -17.53 -21.89
CA ASP A 40 -0.95 -16.92 -21.72
C ASP A 40 -0.88 -15.74 -20.73
N ARG A 41 -1.31 -14.57 -21.20
CA ARG A 41 -1.32 -13.31 -20.46
C ARG A 41 -2.72 -12.80 -20.17
N SER A 42 -3.77 -13.52 -20.57
CA SER A 42 -5.17 -13.09 -20.49
C SER A 42 -5.57 -12.63 -19.09
N TRP A 43 -5.25 -13.41 -18.05
CA TRP A 43 -5.52 -13.07 -16.66
C TRP A 43 -4.79 -11.78 -16.24
N ARG A 44 -3.49 -11.65 -16.56
CA ARG A 44 -2.72 -10.45 -16.22
C ARG A 44 -3.30 -9.22 -16.91
N GLN A 45 -3.68 -9.34 -18.19
CA GLN A 45 -4.29 -8.24 -18.94
C GLN A 45 -5.63 -7.83 -18.35
N ALA A 46 -6.44 -8.79 -17.88
CA ALA A 46 -7.69 -8.50 -17.17
C ALA A 46 -7.44 -7.73 -15.87
N VAL A 47 -6.46 -8.15 -15.07
CA VAL A 47 -6.06 -7.42 -13.85
C VAL A 47 -5.57 -6.01 -14.18
N GLU A 48 -4.67 -5.86 -15.16
CA GLU A 48 -4.17 -4.54 -15.58
C GLU A 48 -5.30 -3.62 -16.08
N LYS A 49 -6.28 -4.17 -16.81
CA LYS A 49 -7.48 -3.43 -17.23
C LYS A 49 -8.31 -2.99 -16.03
N ASN A 50 -8.53 -3.87 -15.06
CA ASN A 50 -9.27 -3.54 -13.84
C ASN A 50 -8.56 -2.47 -13.01
N VAL A 51 -7.23 -2.53 -12.92
CA VAL A 51 -6.42 -1.49 -12.24
C VAL A 51 -6.53 -0.15 -12.96
N ARG A 52 -6.44 -0.11 -14.30
CA ARG A 52 -6.65 1.14 -15.07
C ARG A 52 -8.03 1.72 -14.82
N ARG A 53 -9.07 0.88 -14.96
CA ARG A 53 -10.46 1.27 -14.69
C ARG A 53 -10.65 1.80 -13.28
N TRP A 54 -10.04 1.16 -12.28
CA TRP A 54 -10.10 1.62 -10.89
C TRP A 54 -9.56 3.06 -10.76
N TRP A 55 -8.42 3.36 -11.37
CA TRP A 55 -7.85 4.71 -11.33
C TRP A 55 -8.72 5.75 -12.05
N GLU A 56 -9.36 5.38 -13.17
CA GLU A 56 -10.33 6.23 -13.85
C GLU A 56 -11.54 6.50 -12.95
N THR A 57 -12.09 5.47 -12.31
CA THR A 57 -13.20 5.63 -11.35
C THR A 57 -12.82 6.53 -10.17
N MET A 58 -11.62 6.36 -9.60
CA MET A 58 -11.17 7.21 -8.49
C MET A 58 -11.00 8.67 -8.90
N ALA A 59 -10.56 8.95 -10.13
CA ALA A 59 -10.50 10.31 -10.67
C ALA A 59 -11.91 10.90 -10.84
N MET A 60 -12.85 10.14 -11.41
CA MET A 60 -14.25 10.58 -11.55
C MET A 60 -14.91 10.86 -10.19
N GLU A 61 -14.72 9.98 -9.20
CA GLU A 61 -15.26 10.20 -7.85
C GLU A 61 -14.64 11.42 -7.16
N ALA A 62 -13.37 11.71 -7.42
CA ALA A 62 -12.71 12.91 -6.90
C ALA A 62 -13.21 14.21 -7.54
N ASP A 63 -13.68 14.15 -8.80
CA ASP A 63 -14.19 15.32 -9.54
C ASP A 63 -15.67 15.64 -9.27
N VAL A 64 -16.38 14.80 -8.51
CA VAL A 64 -17.75 15.10 -8.07
C VAL A 64 -17.75 16.37 -7.23
N SER A 65 -18.55 17.37 -7.63
CA SER A 65 -18.70 18.64 -6.92
C SER A 65 -19.34 18.43 -5.54
N ALA A 66 -18.82 19.13 -4.54
CA ALA A 66 -19.40 19.19 -3.20
C ALA A 66 -19.15 20.59 -2.60
N ASP A 67 -19.95 20.94 -1.59
CA ASP A 67 -19.83 22.20 -0.86
C ASP A 67 -19.31 21.91 0.57
N PRO A 68 -18.16 22.46 1.01
CA PRO A 68 -17.27 23.37 0.27
C PRO A 68 -16.30 22.69 -0.70
N ILE A 69 -15.93 21.42 -0.47
CA ILE A 69 -15.05 20.65 -1.36
C ILE A 69 -15.24 19.15 -1.11
N ASN A 70 -15.09 18.35 -2.17
CA ASN A 70 -14.99 16.90 -2.05
C ASN A 70 -13.60 16.53 -1.48
N PRO A 71 -13.50 15.89 -0.30
CA PRO A 71 -12.21 15.55 0.30
C PRO A 71 -11.33 14.69 -0.60
N MET A 72 -11.90 13.84 -1.46
CA MET A 72 -11.13 13.01 -2.39
C MET A 72 -10.34 13.86 -3.40
N LYS A 73 -10.89 15.01 -3.82
CA LYS A 73 -10.23 15.94 -4.74
C LYS A 73 -8.91 16.43 -4.19
N LEU A 74 -8.86 16.76 -2.90
CA LEU A 74 -7.65 17.22 -2.23
C LEU A 74 -6.51 16.18 -2.37
N PHE A 75 -6.78 14.91 -2.07
CA PHE A 75 -5.77 13.86 -2.13
C PHE A 75 -5.40 13.47 -3.56
N ALA A 76 -6.37 13.47 -4.49
CA ALA A 76 -6.12 13.23 -5.90
C ALA A 76 -5.17 14.29 -6.50
N GLU A 77 -5.38 15.56 -6.15
CA GLU A 77 -4.53 16.68 -6.57
C GLU A 77 -3.16 16.70 -5.88
N LEU A 78 -3.07 16.24 -4.62
CA LEU A 78 -1.83 16.16 -3.85
C LEU A 78 -0.91 15.05 -4.36
N SER A 79 -1.47 13.87 -4.65
CA SER A 79 -0.76 12.65 -5.03
C SER A 79 0.35 12.84 -6.10
N PRO A 80 0.11 13.50 -7.25
CA PRO A 80 1.16 13.74 -8.24
C PRO A 80 2.19 14.80 -7.83
N LYS A 81 1.88 15.66 -6.84
CA LYS A 81 2.75 16.76 -6.38
C LYS A 81 3.72 16.32 -5.26
N LEU A 82 3.51 15.15 -4.66
CA LEU A 82 4.40 14.62 -3.62
C LEU A 82 5.79 14.29 -4.16
N PRO A 83 6.89 14.56 -3.41
CA PRO A 83 8.21 14.07 -3.75
C PRO A 83 8.28 12.53 -3.77
N ASP A 84 9.12 11.94 -4.62
CA ASP A 84 9.29 10.48 -4.73
C ASP A 84 9.91 9.81 -3.49
N ASN A 85 10.34 10.60 -2.50
CA ASN A 85 10.83 10.16 -1.19
C ASN A 85 9.95 10.64 -0.02
N ALA A 86 8.71 11.07 -0.30
CA ALA A 86 7.79 11.54 0.73
C ALA A 86 7.48 10.45 1.77
N ILE A 87 7.38 10.86 3.03
CA ILE A 87 6.84 10.03 4.11
C ILE A 87 5.41 10.51 4.38
N VAL A 88 4.43 9.67 4.12
CA VAL A 88 3.01 9.97 4.33
C VAL A 88 2.54 9.28 5.62
N THR A 89 2.04 10.06 6.56
CA THR A 89 1.40 9.53 7.77
C THR A 89 -0.10 9.81 7.72
N ALA A 90 -0.91 8.84 8.11
CA ALA A 90 -2.36 8.94 8.09
C ALA A 90 -2.96 8.55 9.44
N ASP A 91 -4.06 9.22 9.75
CA ASP A 91 -4.90 8.92 10.89
C ASP A 91 -5.91 7.82 10.54
N SER A 92 -6.56 7.24 11.54
CA SER A 92 -7.70 6.35 11.33
C SER A 92 -8.97 7.16 11.02
N GLY A 93 -9.97 6.50 10.42
CA GLY A 93 -11.20 7.13 9.93
C GLY A 93 -11.19 7.33 8.41
N SER A 94 -11.96 8.31 7.91
CA SER A 94 -12.10 8.56 6.47
C SER A 94 -10.76 8.89 5.77
N SER A 95 -9.80 9.43 6.52
CA SER A 95 -8.42 9.65 6.08
C SER A 95 -7.70 8.37 5.66
N ALA A 96 -7.95 7.23 6.31
CA ALA A 96 -7.42 5.94 5.89
C ALA A 96 -7.94 5.52 4.51
N ASN A 97 -9.21 5.83 4.21
CA ASN A 97 -9.82 5.54 2.92
C ASN A 97 -9.20 6.41 1.81
N TRP A 98 -8.99 7.70 2.04
CA TRP A 98 -8.32 8.57 1.06
C TRP A 98 -6.85 8.23 0.88
N TYR A 99 -6.15 7.89 1.97
CA TYR A 99 -4.78 7.38 1.96
C TYR A 99 -4.65 6.15 1.05
N ALA A 100 -5.55 5.17 1.17
CA ALA A 100 -5.49 3.94 0.40
C ALA A 100 -5.95 4.10 -1.06
N ARG A 101 -6.90 5.01 -1.34
CA ARG A 101 -7.56 5.08 -2.65
C ARG A 101 -7.04 6.19 -3.56
N GLN A 102 -6.48 7.28 -3.01
CA GLN A 102 -6.09 8.46 -3.79
C GLN A 102 -4.58 8.66 -3.90
N LEU A 103 -3.79 8.17 -2.94
CA LEU A 103 -2.34 8.31 -2.96
C LEU A 103 -1.68 7.21 -3.79
N LYS A 104 -0.84 7.62 -4.74
CA LYS A 104 -0.05 6.72 -5.58
C LYS A 104 1.39 6.68 -5.07
N PHE A 105 1.67 5.69 -4.23
CA PHE A 105 3.02 5.40 -3.75
C PHE A 105 3.95 5.03 -4.90
N ARG A 106 5.11 5.68 -4.96
CA ARG A 106 6.11 5.52 -6.02
C ARG A 106 7.51 5.76 -5.46
N GLY A 107 8.52 5.30 -6.19
CA GLY A 107 9.92 5.50 -5.82
C GLY A 107 10.22 4.97 -4.42
N ASN A 108 10.74 5.86 -3.56
CA ASN A 108 11.16 5.56 -2.19
C ASN A 108 10.18 6.11 -1.15
N MET A 109 8.94 6.41 -1.55
CA MET A 109 7.90 6.85 -0.62
C MET A 109 7.67 5.83 0.48
N ARG A 110 7.44 6.31 1.70
CA ARG A 110 7.09 5.49 2.87
C ARG A 110 5.77 5.94 3.44
N GLY A 111 5.04 5.00 4.02
CA GLY A 111 3.68 5.22 4.48
C GLY A 111 3.44 4.61 5.85
N SER A 112 2.71 5.31 6.71
CA SER A 112 2.29 4.77 8.01
C SER A 112 0.86 5.17 8.35
N LEU A 113 0.10 4.21 8.86
CA LEU A 113 -1.29 4.30 9.27
C LEU A 113 -1.49 3.34 10.45
N SER A 114 -2.30 3.72 11.45
CA SER A 114 -2.74 2.75 12.46
C SER A 114 -3.76 1.78 11.88
N GLY A 115 -3.26 0.66 11.33
CA GLY A 115 -4.08 -0.35 10.66
C GLY A 115 -4.63 -1.44 11.59
N ASN A 116 -3.92 -1.79 12.66
CA ASN A 116 -4.32 -2.90 13.54
C ASN A 116 -5.22 -2.42 14.69
N LEU A 117 -4.76 -1.44 15.49
CA LEU A 117 -5.55 -0.88 16.59
C LEU A 117 -6.58 0.14 16.11
N ALA A 118 -6.42 0.69 14.91
CA ALA A 118 -7.28 1.73 14.33
C ALA A 118 -7.45 2.96 15.24
N THR A 119 -6.41 3.31 16.00
CA THR A 119 -6.43 4.44 16.93
C THR A 119 -6.39 5.77 16.18
N MET A 120 -7.15 6.74 16.66
CA MET A 120 -7.12 8.11 16.15
C MET A 120 -5.99 8.92 16.79
N GLY A 121 -5.39 9.84 16.04
CA GLY A 121 -4.26 10.67 16.45
C GLY A 121 -2.82 10.20 16.12
N PRO A 122 -2.54 9.04 15.46
CA PRO A 122 -1.16 8.59 15.26
C PRO A 122 -0.41 9.38 14.17
N ALA A 123 -1.11 10.11 13.31
CA ALA A 123 -0.50 10.79 12.16
C ALA A 123 0.57 11.81 12.59
N CYS A 124 0.23 12.68 13.54
CA CYS A 124 1.11 13.74 14.04
C CYS A 124 2.37 13.21 14.75
N PRO A 125 2.29 12.35 15.78
CA PRO A 125 3.48 11.81 16.41
C PRO A 125 4.35 11.00 15.45
N THR A 126 3.74 10.28 14.50
CA THR A 126 4.51 9.54 13.48
C THR A 126 5.24 10.49 12.53
N ALA A 127 4.63 11.63 12.15
CA ALA A 127 5.28 12.64 11.32
C ALA A 127 6.47 13.29 12.04
N SER A 128 6.31 13.63 13.33
CA SER A 128 7.40 14.17 14.15
C SER A 128 8.55 13.17 14.31
N ALA A 129 8.24 11.88 14.48
CA ALA A 129 9.26 10.84 14.53
C ALA A 129 9.98 10.65 13.18
N ALA A 130 9.24 10.74 12.07
CA ALA A 130 9.79 10.62 10.73
C ALA A 130 10.69 11.81 10.31
N SER A 131 10.39 13.01 10.80
CA SER A 131 11.20 14.22 10.55
C SER A 131 12.41 14.32 11.47
N SER A 132 12.40 13.61 12.60
CA SER A 132 13.53 13.57 13.51
C SER A 132 14.73 12.91 12.82
N PRO A 133 15.94 13.48 12.95
CA PRO A 133 17.17 12.91 12.40
C PRO A 133 17.58 11.70 13.25
N THR A 134 16.85 10.59 13.15
CA THR A 134 17.29 9.31 13.69
C THR A 134 18.32 8.71 12.73
N ARG A 135 19.56 8.65 13.23
CA ARG A 135 20.75 8.00 12.66
C ARG A 135 20.37 6.84 11.75
N THR A 136 20.72 6.96 10.47
CA THR A 136 20.78 5.85 9.50
C THR A 136 21.26 4.58 10.19
N ALA A 137 20.33 3.67 10.48
CA ALA A 137 20.68 2.29 10.75
C ALA A 137 21.16 1.73 9.41
N ARG A 138 22.43 1.31 9.41
CA ARG A 138 23.05 0.51 8.35
C ARG A 138 22.25 -0.78 8.12
#